data_AF-G5DYX2-F1
#
_entry.id   AF-G5DYX2-F1
#
_cell.length_a   1.000
_cell.length_b   1.000
_cell.length_c   1.000
_cell.angle_alpha   90.00
_cell.angle_beta   90.00
_cell.angle_gamma   90.00
#
_symmetry.space_group_name_H-M   'P 1'
#
loop_
_entity.id
_entity.type
_entity.pdbx_description
1 polymer ?
#
loop_
_entity_poly.entity_id
_entity_poly.type
_entity_poly.pdbx_seq_one_letter_code
_entity_poly.pdbx_strand_id
1 'polypeptide(L)'
;SFYEKLKQQEEVKDLRAVEEAFVPVIKLCFDGIEIDILFARLALQTIPEDLDLYIILLASAPTEKQRLEWVGLVESKIRILVGSLEKNEFITLAHVNPQSFPAPGENTEKEEFRTMWVIGLVFKKMENSENLSVDLTYDIQSFTDTVYRQAIN
;
A
#
# COMPACT_ATOMS: atom_id res chain seq x y z
N SER A 1 13.24 14.27 4.78
CA SER A 1 12.80 13.32 3.74
C SER A 1 12.97 11.89 4.27
N PHE A 2 12.50 10.86 3.56
CA PHE A 2 12.75 9.45 3.94
C PHE A 2 14.27 9.16 4.05
N TYR A 3 15.06 9.73 3.13
CA TYR A 3 16.52 9.67 3.17
C TYR A 3 17.11 10.21 4.50
N GLU A 4 16.68 11.40 4.97
CA GLU A 4 17.16 11.95 6.24
C GLU A 4 16.78 11.09 7.45
N LYS A 5 15.63 10.40 7.41
CA LYS A 5 15.23 9.47 8.48
C LYS A 5 16.16 8.26 8.53
N LEU A 6 16.53 7.71 7.36
CA LEU A 6 17.49 6.60 7.29
C LEU A 6 18.87 7.00 7.83
N LYS A 7 19.31 8.24 7.58
CA LYS A 7 20.59 8.77 8.03
C LYS A 7 20.72 8.87 9.56
N GLN A 8 19.60 8.90 10.28
CA GLN A 8 19.57 9.02 11.74
C GLN A 8 19.66 7.68 12.47
N GLN A 9 19.67 6.55 11.76
CA GLN A 9 19.75 5.21 12.34
C GLN A 9 21.21 4.76 12.42
N GLU A 10 21.65 4.21 13.55
CA GLU A 10 23.05 3.81 13.76
C GLU A 10 23.43 2.55 12.95
N GLU A 11 22.44 1.72 12.65
CA GLU A 11 22.54 0.47 11.90
C GLU A 11 22.74 0.71 10.39
N VAL A 12 22.43 1.93 9.92
CA VAL A 12 22.50 2.32 8.51
C VAL A 12 23.90 2.81 8.16
N LYS A 13 24.54 2.09 7.23
CA LYS A 13 25.84 2.41 6.65
C LYS A 13 25.72 2.58 5.14
N ASP A 14 26.71 3.23 4.52
CA ASP A 14 26.83 3.37 3.06
C ASP A 14 25.58 3.93 2.35
N LEU A 15 24.81 4.78 3.04
CA LEU A 15 23.57 5.36 2.55
C LEU A 15 23.81 6.36 1.41
N ARG A 16 23.30 6.05 0.23
CA ARG A 16 23.39 6.91 -0.97
C ARG A 16 22.11 6.91 -1.79
N ALA A 17 21.73 8.07 -2.31
CA ALA A 17 20.66 8.20 -3.29
C ALA A 17 21.26 8.32 -4.71
N VAL A 18 20.65 7.62 -5.66
CA VAL A 18 20.98 7.71 -7.09
C VAL A 18 19.72 8.18 -7.81
N GLU A 19 19.62 9.49 -8.02
CA GLU A 19 18.43 10.12 -8.61
C GLU A 19 18.47 10.16 -10.15
N GLU A 20 19.68 10.14 -10.73
CA GLU A 20 19.90 10.19 -12.18
C GLU A 20 19.65 8.86 -12.90
N ALA A 21 19.42 7.78 -12.16
CA ALA A 21 19.07 6.49 -12.74
C ALA A 21 17.68 6.53 -13.40
N PHE A 22 17.45 5.64 -14.37
CA PHE A 22 16.14 5.48 -15.03
C PHE A 22 15.00 5.29 -14.01
N VAL A 23 15.29 4.57 -12.91
CA VAL A 23 14.46 4.46 -11.71
C VAL A 23 15.28 4.97 -10.52
N PRO A 24 14.85 6.03 -9.81
CA PRO A 24 15.58 6.50 -8.64
C PRO A 24 15.71 5.41 -7.59
N VAL A 25 16.86 5.33 -6.92
CA VAL A 25 17.15 4.30 -5.91
C VAL A 25 17.89 4.90 -4.73
N ILE A 26 17.52 4.47 -3.52
CA ILE A 26 18.35 4.66 -2.31
C ILE A 26 19.03 3.32 -2.02
N LYS A 27 20.34 3.33 -1.90
CA LYS A 27 21.14 2.17 -1.53
C LYS A 27 21.68 2.37 -0.12
N LEU A 28 21.67 1.32 0.68
CA LEU A 28 22.26 1.32 2.02
C LEU A 28 22.75 -0.07 2.42
N CYS A 29 23.54 -0.13 3.49
CA CYS A 29 23.87 -1.34 4.22
C CYS A 29 23.20 -1.24 5.60
N PHE A 30 22.31 -2.18 5.93
CA PHE A 30 21.64 -2.26 7.24
C PHE A 30 22.10 -3.53 7.94
N ASP A 31 22.79 -3.41 9.08
CA ASP A 31 23.33 -4.56 9.83
C ASP A 31 24.16 -5.55 8.96
N GLY A 32 24.91 -5.02 7.99
CA GLY A 32 25.73 -5.81 7.08
C GLY A 32 24.97 -6.38 5.86
N ILE A 33 23.69 -6.06 5.71
CA ILE A 33 22.86 -6.45 4.57
C ILE A 33 22.75 -5.28 3.59
N GLU A 34 23.18 -5.49 2.35
CA GLU A 34 23.00 -4.51 1.27
C GLU A 34 21.53 -4.46 0.83
N ILE A 35 20.95 -3.27 0.81
CA ILE A 35 19.54 -3.03 0.46
C ILE A 35 19.45 -1.92 -0.59
N ASP A 36 18.76 -2.22 -1.68
CA ASP A 36 18.38 -1.28 -2.74
C ASP A 36 16.87 -0.94 -2.64
N ILE A 37 16.55 0.30 -2.26
CA ILE A 37 15.19 0.83 -2.19
C ILE A 37 14.89 1.57 -3.50
N LEU A 38 14.22 0.87 -4.43
CA LEU A 38 13.76 1.45 -5.70
C LEU A 38 12.52 2.33 -5.49
N PHE A 39 12.50 3.51 -6.09
CA PHE A 39 11.34 4.39 -6.13
C PHE A 39 10.61 4.21 -7.45
N ALA A 40 9.38 3.71 -7.38
CA ALA A 40 8.47 3.82 -8.51
C ALA A 40 8.15 5.30 -8.73
N ARG A 41 8.45 5.83 -9.92
CA ARG A 41 7.89 7.10 -10.35
C ARG A 41 6.42 6.87 -10.65
N LEU A 42 5.55 7.12 -9.66
CA LEU A 42 4.13 7.32 -9.92
C LEU A 42 4.03 8.60 -10.76
N ALA A 43 3.62 8.46 -12.02
CA ALA A 43 3.50 9.58 -12.95
C ALA A 43 2.39 10.58 -12.57
N LEU A 44 1.76 10.41 -11.40
CA LEU A 44 0.60 11.19 -10.95
C LEU A 44 0.84 11.65 -9.51
N GLN A 45 1.00 12.97 -9.31
CA GLN A 45 1.12 13.61 -7.99
C GLN A 45 -0.24 13.73 -7.27
N THR A 46 -1.34 13.49 -7.98
CA THR A 46 -2.70 13.69 -7.51
C THR A 46 -3.57 12.50 -7.87
N ILE A 47 -4.50 12.18 -6.98
CA ILE A 47 -5.57 11.22 -7.23
C ILE A 47 -6.37 11.73 -8.45
N PRO A 48 -6.44 10.99 -9.57
CA PRO A 48 -7.20 11.42 -10.75
C PRO A 48 -8.68 11.64 -10.42
N GLU A 49 -9.30 12.67 -10.98
CA GLU A 49 -10.72 12.95 -10.77
C GLU A 49 -11.65 11.92 -11.45
N ASP A 50 -11.13 11.14 -12.40
CA ASP A 50 -11.81 10.12 -13.20
C ASP A 50 -11.75 8.71 -12.58
N LEU A 51 -11.76 8.63 -11.25
CA LEU A 51 -11.80 7.35 -10.53
C LEU A 51 -13.16 6.67 -10.63
N ASP A 52 -13.15 5.45 -11.17
CA ASP A 52 -14.35 4.64 -11.39
C ASP A 52 -14.82 3.93 -10.11
N LEU A 53 -13.87 3.43 -9.31
CA LEU A 53 -14.15 2.66 -8.10
C LEU A 53 -13.06 2.86 -7.03
N TYR A 54 -13.44 2.64 -5.77
CA TYR A 54 -12.53 2.64 -4.63
C TYR A 54 -12.61 1.32 -3.86
N ILE A 55 -11.45 0.77 -3.49
CA ILE A 55 -11.33 -0.29 -2.48
C ILE A 55 -10.98 0.37 -1.15
N ILE A 56 -11.69 -0.02 -0.10
CA ILE A 56 -11.38 0.37 1.28
C ILE A 56 -10.70 -0.81 1.97
N LEU A 57 -9.46 -0.62 2.41
CA LEU A 57 -8.79 -1.57 3.28
C LEU A 57 -9.01 -1.17 4.73
N LEU A 58 -9.61 -2.05 5.52
CA LEU A 58 -9.87 -1.82 6.94
C LEU A 58 -8.96 -2.70 7.80
N ALA A 59 -8.22 -2.07 8.70
CA ALA A 59 -7.40 -2.73 9.71
C ALA A 59 -7.97 -2.39 11.09
N SER A 60 -8.39 -3.39 11.85
CA SER A 60 -8.96 -3.22 13.19
C SER A 60 -8.20 -4.04 14.21
N ALA A 61 -7.97 -3.49 15.39
CA ALA A 61 -7.36 -4.21 16.51
C ALA A 61 -8.10 -3.96 17.84
N PRO A 62 -7.99 -4.88 18.82
CA PRO A 62 -8.53 -4.69 20.17
C PRO A 62 -7.84 -3.61 21.01
N THR A 63 -6.59 -3.27 20.70
CA THR A 63 -5.79 -2.30 21.47
C THR A 63 -4.99 -1.40 20.54
N GLU A 64 -4.67 -0.19 21.00
CA GLU A 64 -3.85 0.77 20.24
C GLU A 64 -2.46 0.21 19.88
N LYS A 65 -1.83 -0.52 20.80
CA LYS A 65 -0.52 -1.15 20.54
C LYS A 65 -0.61 -2.15 19.37
N GLN A 66 -1.59 -3.05 19.41
CA GLN A 66 -1.82 -4.01 18.33
C GLN A 66 -2.23 -3.31 17.03
N ARG A 67 -2.96 -2.19 17.12
CA ARG A 67 -3.30 -1.37 15.94
C ARG A 67 -2.03 -0.87 15.26
N LEU A 68 -1.06 -0.33 16.00
CA LEU A 68 0.20 0.17 15.42
C LEU A 68 0.99 -0.93 14.71
N GLU A 69 1.10 -2.12 15.32
CA GLU A 69 1.74 -3.29 14.70
C GLU A 69 0.99 -3.73 13.43
N TRP A 70 -0.34 -3.79 13.50
CA TRP A 70 -1.19 -4.19 12.38
C TRP A 70 -1.14 -3.20 11.22
N VAL A 71 -1.17 -1.90 11.53
CA VAL A 71 -1.01 -0.80 10.57
C VAL A 71 0.33 -0.90 9.86
N GLY A 72 1.43 -1.08 10.59
CA GLY A 72 2.76 -1.21 10.00
C GLY A 72 2.88 -2.42 9.08
N LEU A 73 2.31 -3.57 9.49
CA LEU A 73 2.29 -4.77 8.64
C LEU A 73 1.48 -4.53 7.37
N VAL A 74 0.25 -4.02 7.48
CA VAL A 74 -0.61 -3.73 6.33
C VAL A 74 0.08 -2.75 5.39
N GLU A 75 0.58 -1.62 5.89
CA GLU A 75 1.32 -0.62 5.07
C GLU A 75 2.49 -1.25 4.31
N SER A 76 3.24 -2.15 4.94
CA SER A 76 4.38 -2.81 4.29
C SER A 76 3.97 -3.70 3.10
N LYS A 77 2.70 -4.13 3.03
CA LYS A 77 2.20 -5.08 2.04
C LYS A 77 1.23 -4.48 1.02
N ILE A 78 0.68 -3.28 1.23
CA ILE A 78 -0.30 -2.69 0.29
C ILE A 78 0.20 -2.68 -1.16
N ARG A 79 1.51 -2.46 -1.38
CA ARG A 79 2.10 -2.54 -2.74
C ARG A 79 1.94 -3.90 -3.41
N ILE A 80 1.86 -4.99 -2.66
CA ILE A 80 1.61 -6.34 -3.19
C ILE A 80 0.19 -6.42 -3.74
N LEU A 81 -0.80 -5.87 -3.01
CA LEU A 81 -2.17 -5.79 -3.49
C LEU A 81 -2.25 -4.93 -4.75
N VAL A 82 -1.66 -3.73 -4.73
CA VAL A 82 -1.60 -2.83 -5.91
C VAL A 82 -1.01 -3.58 -7.12
N GLY A 83 0.11 -4.27 -6.94
CA GLY A 83 0.73 -5.06 -8.00
C GLY A 83 -0.08 -6.28 -8.45
N SER A 84 -0.98 -6.82 -7.62
CA SER A 84 -1.94 -7.86 -8.05
C SER A 84 -3.06 -7.26 -8.88
N LEU A 85 -3.63 -6.14 -8.41
CA LEU A 85 -4.69 -5.39 -9.09
C LEU A 85 -4.22 -4.89 -10.47
N GLU A 86 -3.01 -4.35 -10.60
CA GLU A 86 -2.47 -3.88 -11.88
C GLU A 86 -2.16 -5.01 -12.89
N LYS A 87 -2.10 -6.27 -12.44
CA LYS A 87 -2.02 -7.43 -13.35
C LYS A 87 -3.37 -7.86 -13.88
N ASN A 88 -4.47 -7.41 -13.27
CA ASN A 88 -5.81 -7.69 -13.77
C ASN A 88 -5.98 -7.03 -15.14
N GLU A 89 -6.46 -7.80 -16.12
CA GLU A 89 -6.55 -7.33 -17.50
C GLU A 89 -7.52 -6.14 -17.68
N PHE A 90 -8.44 -5.93 -16.75
CA PHE A 90 -9.43 -4.87 -16.79
C PHE A 90 -9.01 -3.60 -16.04
N ILE A 91 -7.92 -3.65 -15.26
CA ILE A 91 -7.43 -2.51 -14.48
C ILE A 91 -6.33 -1.80 -15.26
N THR A 92 -6.47 -0.48 -15.42
CA THR A 92 -5.44 0.40 -16.00
C THR A 92 -4.46 0.87 -14.93
N LEU A 93 -4.97 1.21 -13.74
CA LEU A 93 -4.20 1.76 -12.64
C LEU A 93 -4.87 1.43 -11.30
N ALA A 94 -4.05 1.10 -10.30
CA ALA A 94 -4.48 1.03 -8.90
C ALA A 94 -3.64 2.00 -8.06
N HIS A 95 -4.28 3.06 -7.56
CA HIS A 95 -3.60 4.14 -6.84
C HIS A 95 -3.95 4.11 -5.35
N VAL A 96 -2.99 3.68 -4.53
CA VAL A 96 -3.11 3.77 -3.07
C VAL A 96 -2.93 5.21 -2.60
N ASN A 97 -3.84 5.70 -1.76
CA ASN A 97 -3.58 6.91 -0.96
C ASN A 97 -2.57 6.56 0.15
N PRO A 98 -1.35 7.13 0.15
CA PRO A 98 -0.34 6.80 1.15
C PRO A 98 -0.73 7.27 2.56
N GLN A 99 -1.68 8.20 2.69
CA GLN A 99 -2.21 8.62 3.98
C GLN A 99 -3.35 7.71 4.42
N SER A 100 -3.18 7.10 5.60
CA SER A 100 -4.24 6.37 6.28
C SER A 100 -5.16 7.31 7.06
N PHE A 101 -6.38 6.84 7.32
CA PHE A 101 -7.41 7.60 8.04
C PHE A 101 -7.98 6.77 9.20
N PRO A 102 -8.42 7.39 10.30
CA PRO A 102 -9.29 6.72 11.27
C PRO A 102 -10.54 6.21 10.57
N ALA A 103 -10.88 4.94 10.74
CA ALA A 103 -12.12 4.42 10.17
C ALA A 103 -13.31 4.78 11.08
N PRO A 104 -14.49 5.07 10.52
CA PRO A 104 -15.69 5.28 11.34
C PRO A 104 -15.98 4.03 12.17
N GLY A 105 -16.23 4.23 13.47
CA GLY A 105 -16.63 3.16 14.38
C GLY A 105 -18.08 2.74 14.14
N GLU A 106 -18.39 1.47 14.38
CA GLU A 106 -19.77 0.96 14.27
C GLU A 106 -20.55 1.12 15.59
N ASN A 107 -19.85 1.09 16.73
CA ASN A 107 -20.44 1.28 18.05
C ASN A 107 -19.88 2.51 18.76
N THR A 108 -20.76 3.30 19.37
CA THR A 108 -20.40 4.51 20.15
C THR A 108 -19.93 4.20 21.58
N GLU A 109 -20.14 2.98 22.06
CA GLU A 109 -19.87 2.60 23.46
C GLU A 109 -18.52 1.89 23.67
N LYS A 110 -17.85 1.43 22.60
CA LYS A 110 -16.53 0.81 22.66
C LYS A 110 -15.54 1.59 21.82
N GLU A 111 -14.39 1.87 22.41
CA GLU A 111 -13.25 2.41 21.67
C GLU A 111 -12.77 1.36 20.65
N GLU A 112 -12.92 1.67 19.36
CA GLU A 112 -12.52 0.81 18.25
C GLU A 112 -11.21 1.34 17.64
N PHE A 113 -10.14 0.56 17.72
CA PHE A 113 -8.85 0.93 17.13
C PHE A 113 -8.82 0.50 15.67
N ARG A 114 -9.35 1.37 14.79
CA ARG A 114 -9.49 1.10 13.35
C ARG A 114 -8.74 2.11 12.50
N THR A 115 -8.13 1.62 11.43
CA THR A 115 -7.44 2.43 10.43
C THR A 115 -7.86 1.97 9.04
N MET A 116 -8.08 2.90 8.13
CA MET A 116 -8.45 2.62 6.75
C MET A 116 -7.50 3.25 5.75
N TRP A 117 -7.35 2.59 4.61
CA TRP A 117 -6.73 3.12 3.40
C TRP A 117 -7.72 3.07 2.25
N VAL A 118 -7.54 3.99 1.32
CA VAL A 118 -8.31 4.06 0.09
C VAL A 118 -7.39 3.74 -1.08
N ILE A 119 -7.81 2.79 -1.92
CA ILE A 119 -7.16 2.47 -3.19
C ILE A 119 -8.14 2.82 -4.30
N GLY A 120 -7.79 3.80 -5.11
CA GLY A 120 -8.56 4.17 -6.29
C GLY A 120 -8.23 3.26 -7.47
N LEU A 121 -9.24 2.86 -8.23
CA LEU A 121 -9.11 2.03 -9.44
C LEU A 121 -9.60 2.78 -10.67
N VAL A 122 -8.82 2.67 -11.75
CA VAL A 122 -9.20 3.11 -13.09
C VAL A 122 -9.30 1.88 -13.99
N PHE A 123 -10.45 1.66 -14.61
CA PHE A 123 -10.66 0.50 -15.49
C PHE A 123 -10.29 0.82 -16.94
N LYS A 124 -10.00 -0.21 -17.73
CA LYS A 124 -9.78 -0.08 -19.17
C LYS A 124 -11.13 0.12 -19.87
N LYS A 125 -11.23 1.17 -20.68
CA LYS A 125 -12.39 1.37 -21.55
C LYS A 125 -12.35 0.34 -22.68
N MET A 126 -13.25 -0.64 -22.65
CA MET A 126 -13.43 -1.62 -23.72
C MET A 126 -14.62 -1.26 -24.59
N GLU A 127 -14.47 -1.38 -25.91
CA GLU A 127 -15.57 -1.30 -26.87
C GLU A 127 -16.53 -2.48 -26.58
N ASN A 128 -17.74 -2.20 -26.08
CA ASN A 128 -18.78 -3.13 -25.55
C ASN A 128 -18.76 -3.42 -24.03
N SER A 129 -18.32 -2.47 -23.19
CA SER A 129 -18.24 -2.61 -21.73
C SER A 129 -19.56 -2.48 -20.94
N GLU A 130 -20.73 -2.36 -21.59
CA GLU A 130 -22.02 -2.07 -20.92
C GLU A 130 -22.42 -3.09 -19.83
N ASN A 131 -21.82 -4.29 -19.79
CA ASN A 131 -22.07 -5.31 -18.75
C ASN A 131 -20.79 -6.02 -18.25
N LEU A 132 -19.64 -5.33 -18.22
CA LEU A 132 -18.42 -5.95 -17.68
C LEU A 132 -18.47 -6.02 -16.14
N SER A 133 -18.64 -7.23 -15.58
CA SER A 133 -18.45 -7.47 -14.15
C SER A 133 -16.99 -7.87 -13.88
N VAL A 134 -16.22 -6.96 -13.28
CA VAL A 134 -14.86 -7.27 -12.82
C VAL A 134 -14.94 -7.84 -11.40
N ASP A 135 -14.53 -9.09 -11.23
CA ASP A 135 -14.42 -9.73 -9.91
C ASP A 135 -12.98 -9.58 -9.38
N LEU A 136 -12.84 -8.90 -8.24
CA LEU A 136 -11.57 -8.67 -7.54
C LEU A 136 -11.45 -9.48 -6.24
N THR A 137 -12.42 -10.38 -5.98
CA THR A 137 -12.50 -11.15 -4.72
C THR A 137 -11.24 -11.96 -4.48
N TYR A 138 -10.70 -12.59 -5.52
CA TYR A 138 -9.48 -13.40 -5.40
C TYR A 138 -8.26 -12.56 -5.00
N ASP A 139 -8.05 -11.41 -5.64
CA ASP A 139 -6.93 -10.51 -5.34
C ASP A 139 -6.99 -10.01 -3.89
N ILE A 140 -8.19 -9.61 -3.44
CA ILE A 140 -8.43 -9.10 -2.09
C ILE A 140 -8.24 -10.22 -1.05
N GLN A 141 -8.78 -11.41 -1.32
CA GLN A 141 -8.66 -12.56 -0.41
C GLN A 141 -7.20 -13.04 -0.30
N SER A 142 -6.50 -13.13 -1.42
CA SER A 142 -5.08 -13.52 -1.47
C SER A 142 -4.21 -12.56 -0.66
N PHE A 143 -4.46 -11.25 -0.79
CA PHE A 143 -3.78 -10.23 0.03
C PHE A 143 -4.09 -10.40 1.52
N THR A 144 -5.37 -10.58 1.86
CA THR A 144 -5.84 -10.77 3.24
C THR A 144 -5.16 -11.99 3.87
N ASP A 145 -5.17 -13.13 3.19
CA ASP A 145 -4.54 -14.37 3.65
C ASP A 145 -3.03 -14.21 3.83
N THR A 146 -2.37 -13.48 2.93
CA THR A 146 -0.93 -13.20 2.99
C THR A 146 -0.58 -12.38 4.23
N VAL A 147 -1.36 -11.33 4.52
CA VAL A 147 -1.17 -10.48 5.70
C VAL A 147 -1.42 -11.29 6.98
N TYR A 148 -2.52 -12.04 7.05
CA TYR A 148 -2.81 -12.90 8.22
C TYR A 148 -1.75 -13.96 8.46
N ARG A 149 -1.25 -14.62 7.42
CA ARG A 149 -0.22 -15.66 7.56
C ARG A 149 1.08 -15.09 8.13
N GLN A 150 1.44 -13.86 7.79
CA GLN A 150 2.64 -13.21 8.31
C GLN A 150 2.44 -12.59 9.69
N ALA A 151 1.21 -12.34 10.10
CA ALA A 151 0.88 -11.92 11.45
C ALA A 151 1.13 -13.00 12.52
N ILE A 152 0.96 -14.26 12.11
CA ILE A 152 0.92 -15.42 13.01
C ILE A 152 2.29 -16.13 13.07
N ASN A 153 3.21 -15.80 12.15
CA ASN A 153 4.57 -16.36 12.08
C ASN A 153 5.59 -15.38 12.63
#